data_AF-A0A397J106-F1
#
_entry.id   AF-A0A397J106-F1
#
_cell.length_a   1.000
_cell.length_b   1.000
_cell.length_c   1.000
_cell.angle_alpha   90.00
_cell.angle_beta   90.00
_cell.angle_gamma   90.00
#
_symmetry.space_group_name_H-M   'P 1'
#
loop_
_entity.id
_entity.type
_entity.pdbx_description
1 polymer ?
#
loop_
_entity_poly.entity_id
_entity_poly.type
_entity_poly.pdbx_seq_one_letter_code
_entity_poly.pdbx_strand_id
1 'polypeptide(L)'
;MSDNTKLKPSLRYSSQLGCIIDSTLSQEETKINAYSDIPKVIQLIKDKNGIANYVRVYILQVPLPKFPPVIIALIPNNGRDSADIIANLHKKLLLEIVSCPILSNIGPVIRIQDPKHAKKTARNIIMSGARVLTFGKHIANFEHFLNLVNSPTSVLYKNDVIKLDRQDNGAAYRSFCYHNLAQCLNKNEIKKGYEGELVDSYLNREICPVERIRMCMTAYFFLRLWRYHIETMTRNYPNFMFIQQNFMAIQSFSIFNSLSESMVLLVKSHREYYPEFPLLPWMHGSEACEHVFGIARQIRTDFDFAELLQMISKISHYSKSIRTSNLLDEKEKSVREGII
;
A
#
# COMPACT_ATOMS: atom_id res chain seq x y z
N MET A 1 8.77 2.26 5.07
CA MET A 1 7.36 2.21 4.60
C MET A 1 6.83 3.63 4.53
N SER A 2 5.84 3.92 3.69
CA SER A 2 5.20 5.25 3.71
C SER A 2 3.74 5.19 3.33
N ASP A 3 2.93 6.05 3.92
CA ASP A 3 1.52 6.24 3.55
C ASP A 3 1.06 7.69 3.78
N ASN A 4 -0.06 8.07 3.17
CA ASN A 4 -0.64 9.40 3.26
C ASN A 4 -1.86 9.42 4.18
N THR A 5 -1.96 10.45 5.02
CA THR A 5 -3.19 10.77 5.75
C THR A 5 -3.65 12.19 5.43
N LYS A 6 -4.96 12.43 5.48
CA LYS A 6 -5.56 13.76 5.37
C LYS A 6 -5.19 14.63 6.57
N LEU A 7 -4.97 15.91 6.30
CA LEU A 7 -4.79 16.98 7.27
C LEU A 7 -5.97 17.95 7.21
N LYS A 8 -6.22 18.64 8.31
CA LYS A 8 -6.98 19.88 8.29
C LYS A 8 -6.12 20.98 7.66
N PRO A 9 -6.56 21.61 6.55
CA PRO A 9 -5.79 22.68 5.92
C PRO A 9 -5.66 23.88 6.87
N SER A 10 -4.43 24.28 7.17
CA SER A 10 -4.13 25.45 8.00
C SER A 10 -2.78 26.04 7.60
N LEU A 11 -2.43 27.19 8.16
CA LEU A 11 -1.08 27.76 8.08
C LEU A 11 -0.73 28.29 9.47
N ARG A 12 0.37 27.82 10.03
CA ARG A 12 0.85 28.27 11.34
C ARG A 12 2.29 28.72 11.25
N TYR A 13 2.65 29.73 12.03
CA TYR A 13 4.05 30.09 12.24
C TYR A 13 4.62 29.21 13.36
N SER A 14 5.76 28.58 13.10
CA SER A 14 6.52 27.85 14.12
C SER A 14 7.73 28.66 14.55
N SER A 15 7.72 29.16 15.78
CA SER A 15 8.88 29.85 16.36
C SER A 15 10.10 28.94 16.49
N GLN A 16 9.89 27.63 16.70
CA GLN A 16 10.95 26.64 16.81
C GLN A 16 11.67 26.41 15.47
N LEU A 17 10.94 26.43 14.35
CA LEU A 17 11.49 26.20 13.02
C LEU A 17 11.78 27.50 12.25
N GLY A 18 11.34 28.65 12.78
CA GLY A 18 11.50 29.97 12.16
C GLY A 18 10.79 30.10 10.81
N CYS A 19 9.75 29.32 10.56
CA CYS A 19 9.06 29.27 9.27
C CYS A 19 7.55 29.07 9.40
N ILE A 20 6.83 29.32 8.31
CA ILE A 20 5.43 28.91 8.19
C ILE A 20 5.39 27.41 7.87
N ILE A 21 4.71 26.68 8.75
CA ILE A 21 4.42 25.25 8.61
C ILE A 21 3.03 25.03 8.00
N ASP A 22 2.68 23.77 7.72
CA ASP A 22 1.46 23.37 7.01
C ASP A 22 1.44 23.76 5.51
N SER A 23 2.60 24.10 4.95
CA SER A 23 2.78 24.35 3.53
C SER A 23 3.51 23.21 2.82
N THR A 24 3.26 23.05 1.52
CA THR A 24 4.04 22.18 0.63
C THR A 24 5.32 22.81 0.09
N LEU A 25 5.54 24.11 0.35
CA LEU A 25 6.76 24.81 -0.04
C LEU A 25 7.94 24.40 0.83
N SER A 26 9.15 24.63 0.31
CA SER A 26 10.38 24.33 1.05
C SER A 26 10.55 25.22 2.28
N GLN A 27 11.32 24.76 3.27
CA GLN A 27 11.61 25.54 4.47
C GLN A 27 12.31 26.87 4.15
N GLU A 28 13.07 26.94 3.06
CA GLU A 28 13.73 28.16 2.60
C GLU A 28 12.72 29.19 2.08
N GLU A 29 11.70 28.74 1.35
CA GLU A 29 10.64 29.60 0.83
C GLU A 29 9.67 30.09 1.91
N THR A 30 9.50 29.31 3.00
CA THR A 30 8.60 29.67 4.10
C THR A 30 9.30 30.28 5.30
N LYS A 31 10.62 30.52 5.20
CA LYS A 31 11.42 31.08 6.27
C LYS A 31 11.01 32.52 6.60
N ILE A 32 10.90 32.82 7.90
CA ILE A 32 10.56 34.14 8.42
C ILE A 32 11.80 34.72 9.08
N ASN A 33 12.35 35.78 8.50
CA ASN A 33 13.48 36.50 9.09
C ASN A 33 12.99 37.63 10.02
N ALA A 34 11.87 38.28 9.69
CA ALA A 34 11.21 39.28 10.53
C ALA A 34 9.70 38.98 10.64
N TYR A 35 9.11 39.18 11.81
CA TYR A 35 7.67 38.93 12.05
C TYR A 35 6.75 39.68 11.08
N SER A 36 7.19 40.84 10.56
CA SER A 36 6.47 41.61 9.54
C SER A 36 6.35 40.90 8.19
N ASP A 37 7.14 39.87 7.93
CA ASP A 37 7.12 39.12 6.68
C ASP A 37 6.11 37.98 6.68
N ILE A 38 5.53 37.64 7.84
CA ILE A 38 4.53 36.57 7.98
C ILE A 38 3.36 36.77 6.98
N PRO A 39 2.71 37.94 6.89
CA PRO A 39 1.61 38.12 5.94
C PRO A 39 2.04 37.95 4.48
N LYS A 40 3.27 38.38 4.14
CA LYS A 40 3.81 38.27 2.78
C LYS A 40 4.03 36.81 2.39
N VAL A 41 4.62 36.02 3.29
CA VAL A 41 4.86 34.59 3.06
C VAL A 41 3.55 33.80 3.04
N ILE A 42 2.58 34.14 3.90
CA ILE A 42 1.22 33.55 3.82
C ILE A 42 0.59 33.80 2.45
N GLN A 43 0.69 35.03 1.93
CA GLN A 43 0.13 35.36 0.63
C GLN A 43 0.82 34.58 -0.49
N LEU A 44 2.15 34.49 -0.46
CA LEU A 44 2.93 33.70 -1.40
C LEU A 44 2.52 32.21 -1.40
N ILE A 45 2.26 31.63 -0.22
CA ILE A 45 1.78 30.25 -0.11
C ILE A 45 0.39 30.10 -0.73
N LYS A 46 -0.51 31.05 -0.48
CA LYS A 46 -1.87 31.05 -1.06
C LYS A 46 -1.83 31.18 -2.58
N ASP A 47 -1.03 32.09 -3.11
CA ASP A 47 -0.90 32.33 -4.55
C ASP A 47 -0.37 31.09 -5.28
N LYS A 48 0.55 30.34 -4.64
CA LYS A 48 1.06 29.06 -5.15
C LYS A 48 0.14 27.85 -4.88
N ASN A 49 -1.03 28.03 -4.26
CA ASN A 49 -1.89 26.93 -3.78
C ASN A 49 -1.12 25.90 -2.93
N GLY A 50 -0.20 26.38 -2.10
CA GLY A 50 0.75 25.56 -1.34
C GLY A 50 0.27 25.17 0.06
N ILE A 51 -1.03 25.20 0.35
CA ILE A 51 -1.58 24.77 1.65
C ILE A 51 -1.71 23.25 1.63
N ALA A 52 -1.08 22.58 2.59
CA ALA A 52 -1.07 21.12 2.66
C ALA A 52 -2.44 20.56 3.07
N ASN A 53 -2.92 19.57 2.30
CA ASN A 53 -4.17 18.85 2.58
C ASN A 53 -3.90 17.42 3.08
N TYR A 54 -2.67 16.95 2.91
CA TYR A 54 -2.22 15.61 3.26
C TYR A 54 -0.81 15.68 3.84
N VAL A 55 -0.44 14.66 4.58
CA VAL A 55 0.94 14.42 4.99
C VAL A 55 1.32 12.99 4.66
N ARG A 56 2.51 12.84 4.07
CA ARG A 56 3.16 11.56 3.87
C ARG A 56 4.02 11.24 5.06
N VAL A 57 3.78 10.10 5.68
CA VAL A 57 4.57 9.64 6.81
C VAL A 57 5.48 8.53 6.34
N TYR A 58 6.76 8.66 6.65
CA TYR A 58 7.77 7.63 6.44
C TYR A 58 8.07 6.97 7.77
N ILE A 59 7.91 5.64 7.79
CA ILE A 59 8.13 4.82 8.95
C ILE A 59 9.24 3.82 8.66
N LEU A 60 10.21 3.76 9.57
CA LEU A 60 11.13 2.64 9.70
C LEU A 60 10.48 1.60 10.62
N GLN A 61 10.13 0.46 10.04
CA GLN A 61 9.56 -0.70 10.72
C GLN A 61 10.66 -1.73 10.89
N VAL A 62 10.98 -2.07 12.14
CA VAL A 62 11.77 -3.27 12.44
C VAL A 62 10.79 -4.44 12.53
N PRO A 63 10.87 -5.48 11.68
CA PRO A 63 9.91 -6.57 11.60
C PRO A 63 10.09 -7.57 12.76
N LEU A 64 10.18 -7.07 13.99
CA LEU A 64 10.28 -7.84 15.21
C LEU A 64 9.06 -7.59 16.10
N PRO A 65 8.50 -8.63 16.75
CA PRO A 65 7.45 -8.45 17.73
C PRO A 65 7.86 -7.40 18.78
N LYS A 66 6.94 -6.50 19.11
CA LYS A 66 7.08 -5.46 20.15
C LYS A 66 8.02 -4.28 19.84
N PHE A 67 8.72 -4.23 18.71
CA PHE A 67 9.50 -3.06 18.31
C PHE A 67 8.60 -1.98 17.69
N PRO A 68 8.39 -0.80 18.32
CA PRO A 68 7.48 0.20 17.78
C PRO A 68 7.98 0.79 16.46
N PRO A 69 7.08 1.18 15.53
CA PRO A 69 7.45 1.89 14.32
C PRO A 69 8.12 3.23 14.66
N VAL A 70 9.19 3.57 13.96
CA VAL A 70 9.88 4.85 14.11
C VAL A 70 9.50 5.75 12.95
N ILE A 71 8.90 6.91 13.24
CA ILE A 71 8.63 7.93 12.22
C ILE A 71 9.95 8.61 11.88
N ILE A 72 10.40 8.50 10.63
CA ILE A 72 11.68 9.05 10.15
C ILE A 72 11.50 10.33 9.33
N ALA A 73 10.34 10.52 8.69
CA ALA A 73 10.03 11.75 7.98
C ALA A 73 8.52 12.00 7.89
N LEU A 74 8.13 13.28 7.88
CA LEU A 74 6.77 13.76 7.66
C LEU A 74 6.84 14.81 6.55
N ILE A 75 6.18 14.55 5.42
CA ILE A 75 6.25 15.42 4.24
C ILE A 75 4.84 15.91 3.89
N PRO A 76 4.52 17.19 4.14
CA PRO A 76 3.22 17.76 3.75
C PRO A 76 3.08 17.78 2.23
N ASN A 77 1.89 17.47 1.72
CA ASN A 77 1.59 17.46 0.29
C ASN A 77 0.11 17.78 0.01
N ASN A 78 -0.20 17.95 -1.28
CA ASN A 78 -1.54 18.30 -1.74
C ASN A 78 -2.35 17.07 -2.22
N GLY A 79 -1.84 15.85 -2.01
CA GLY A 79 -2.42 14.62 -2.53
C GLY A 79 -2.30 14.47 -4.05
N ARG A 80 -1.50 15.31 -4.71
CA ARG A 80 -1.29 15.34 -6.18
C ARG A 80 0.09 14.84 -6.59
N ASP A 81 0.86 14.29 -5.66
CA ASP A 81 2.21 13.80 -5.95
C ASP A 81 2.14 12.66 -6.98
N SER A 82 2.83 12.83 -8.11
CA SER A 82 2.96 11.79 -9.12
C SER A 82 3.82 10.64 -8.60
N ALA A 83 3.71 9.47 -9.24
CA ALA A 83 4.55 8.32 -8.93
C ALA A 83 6.06 8.66 -9.04
N ASP A 84 6.44 9.52 -9.98
CA ASP A 84 7.82 9.96 -10.17
C ASP A 84 8.31 10.86 -9.05
N ILE A 85 7.48 11.80 -8.58
CA ILE A 85 7.79 12.65 -7.42
C ILE A 85 8.00 11.77 -6.18
N ILE A 86 7.11 10.80 -5.98
CA ILE A 86 7.21 9.84 -4.87
C ILE A 86 8.49 9.01 -4.96
N ALA A 87 8.82 8.50 -6.15
CA ALA A 87 10.03 7.72 -6.37
C ALA A 87 11.29 8.56 -6.11
N ASN A 88 11.30 9.83 -6.53
CA ASN A 88 12.39 10.76 -6.26
C ASN A 88 12.51 11.10 -4.78
N LEU A 89 11.41 11.31 -4.06
CA LEU A 89 11.41 11.49 -2.61
C LEU A 89 11.94 10.26 -1.89
N HIS A 90 11.52 9.07 -2.30
CA HIS A 90 12.07 7.80 -1.78
C HIS A 90 13.56 7.72 -2.03
N LYS A 91 14.02 8.03 -3.24
CA LYS A 91 15.44 8.03 -3.60
C LYS A 91 16.22 9.05 -2.78
N LYS A 92 15.69 10.27 -2.59
CA LYS A 92 16.32 11.32 -1.79
C LYS A 92 16.44 10.91 -0.32
N LEU A 93 15.37 10.41 0.29
CA LEU A 93 15.38 9.88 1.66
C LEU A 93 16.35 8.72 1.80
N LEU A 94 16.39 7.80 0.82
CA LEU A 94 17.38 6.73 0.82
C LEU A 94 18.80 7.28 0.74
N LEU A 95 19.09 8.23 -0.15
CA LEU A 95 20.42 8.83 -0.28
C LEU A 95 20.86 9.62 0.97
N GLU A 96 19.94 10.36 1.60
CA GLU A 96 20.20 11.17 2.80
C GLU A 96 20.37 10.32 4.07
N ILE A 97 19.65 9.19 4.17
CA ILE A 97 19.73 8.30 5.34
C ILE A 97 20.79 7.20 5.12
N VAL A 98 21.05 6.80 3.87
CA VAL A 98 21.69 5.53 3.52
C VAL A 98 22.39 5.58 2.15
N SER A 99 23.71 5.78 2.12
CA SER A 99 24.52 5.52 0.91
C SER A 99 24.85 4.02 0.73
N CYS A 100 23.86 3.10 0.70
CA CYS A 100 24.06 1.70 0.24
C CYS A 100 22.74 0.90 0.20
N PRO A 101 22.49 0.00 -0.78
CA PRO A 101 21.42 -1.01 -0.65
C PRO A 101 21.64 -1.98 0.53
N ILE A 102 22.86 -2.06 1.08
CA ILE A 102 23.23 -2.84 2.28
C ILE A 102 23.91 -1.91 3.29
N LEU A 103 23.21 -1.58 4.37
CA LEU A 103 23.74 -0.77 5.45
C LEU A 103 24.77 -1.56 6.26
N SER A 104 25.95 -0.99 6.49
CA SER A 104 26.89 -1.53 7.48
C SER A 104 26.21 -1.60 8.85
N ASN A 105 26.29 -2.76 9.52
CA ASN A 105 25.68 -3.08 10.81
C ASN A 105 24.14 -3.21 10.85
N ILE A 106 23.42 -2.78 9.82
CA ILE A 106 21.95 -2.92 9.76
C ILE A 106 21.54 -3.99 8.76
N GLY A 107 22.17 -4.08 7.59
CA GLY A 107 21.85 -5.03 6.52
C GLY A 107 21.06 -4.43 5.33
N PRO A 108 20.49 -5.27 4.45
CA PRO A 108 19.86 -4.83 3.20
C PRO A 108 18.55 -4.07 3.39
N VAL A 109 18.36 -3.00 2.60
CA VAL A 109 17.12 -2.22 2.56
C VAL A 109 16.27 -2.66 1.37
N ILE A 110 15.09 -3.24 1.64
CA ILE A 110 14.19 -3.76 0.60
C ILE A 110 12.93 -2.89 0.51
N ARG A 111 12.61 -2.45 -0.72
CA ARG A 111 11.34 -1.80 -1.03
C ARG A 111 10.25 -2.86 -1.24
N ILE A 112 9.14 -2.70 -0.53
CA ILE A 112 8.01 -3.62 -0.55
C ILE A 112 6.74 -2.82 -0.83
N GLN A 113 5.89 -3.33 -1.73
CA GLN A 113 4.53 -2.83 -1.93
C GLN A 113 3.61 -3.44 -0.88
N ASP A 114 2.53 -2.75 -0.48
CA ASP A 114 1.61 -3.34 0.49
C ASP A 114 0.83 -4.52 -0.12
N PRO A 115 0.98 -5.75 0.41
CA PRO A 115 0.28 -6.92 -0.11
C PRO A 115 -1.24 -6.82 0.02
N LYS A 116 -1.77 -6.11 1.02
CA LYS A 116 -3.23 -5.93 1.17
C LYS A 116 -3.79 -5.06 0.05
N HIS A 117 -3.12 -3.96 -0.28
CA HIS A 117 -3.49 -3.13 -1.43
C HIS A 117 -3.38 -3.90 -2.75
N ALA A 118 -2.47 -4.86 -2.90
CA ALA A 118 -2.35 -5.66 -4.12
C ALA A 118 -3.64 -6.43 -4.45
N LYS A 119 -4.30 -7.02 -3.43
CA LYS A 119 -5.57 -7.73 -3.60
C LYS A 119 -6.70 -6.79 -4.06
N LYS A 120 -6.75 -5.58 -3.50
CA LYS A 120 -7.67 -4.52 -3.94
C LYS A 120 -7.41 -4.11 -5.38
N THR A 121 -6.15 -3.92 -5.74
CA THR A 121 -5.73 -3.57 -7.10
C THR A 121 -6.14 -4.65 -8.09
N ALA A 122 -5.87 -5.93 -7.81
CA ALA A 122 -6.29 -7.06 -8.65
C ALA A 122 -7.79 -7.02 -8.94
N ARG A 123 -8.61 -6.91 -7.89
CA ARG A 123 -10.07 -6.82 -8.00
C ARG A 123 -10.50 -5.60 -8.82
N ASN A 124 -9.94 -4.43 -8.52
CA ASN A 124 -10.32 -3.19 -9.21
C ASN A 124 -9.99 -3.21 -10.70
N ILE A 125 -8.93 -3.93 -11.13
CA ILE A 125 -8.62 -4.11 -12.55
C ILE A 125 -9.79 -4.80 -13.25
N ILE A 126 -10.27 -5.92 -12.70
CA ILE A 126 -11.35 -6.71 -13.30
C ILE A 126 -12.70 -5.97 -13.22
N MET A 127 -12.98 -5.35 -12.07
CA MET A 127 -14.25 -4.69 -11.79
C MET A 127 -14.41 -3.31 -12.41
N SER A 128 -13.33 -2.71 -12.95
CA SER A 128 -13.39 -1.37 -13.54
C SER A 128 -14.26 -1.29 -14.79
N GLY A 129 -14.48 -2.41 -15.48
CA GLY A 129 -15.17 -2.46 -16.78
C GLY A 129 -14.40 -1.79 -17.92
N ALA A 130 -13.26 -1.15 -17.65
CA ALA A 130 -12.45 -0.43 -18.63
C ALA A 130 -11.58 -1.37 -19.50
N ARG A 131 -11.42 -2.62 -19.06
CA ARG A 131 -10.52 -3.62 -19.67
C ARG A 131 -11.18 -4.99 -19.64
N VAL A 132 -10.84 -5.82 -20.63
CA VAL A 132 -11.23 -7.23 -20.70
C VAL A 132 -9.97 -8.05 -20.60
N LEU A 133 -9.68 -8.65 -19.45
CA LEU A 133 -8.44 -9.41 -19.28
C LEU A 133 -8.51 -10.70 -20.09
N THR A 134 -7.61 -10.88 -21.05
CA THR A 134 -7.61 -12.06 -21.93
C THR A 134 -6.62 -13.11 -21.44
N PHE A 135 -7.06 -14.34 -21.22
CA PHE A 135 -6.25 -15.48 -20.79
C PHE A 135 -6.33 -16.60 -21.83
N GLY A 136 -5.54 -16.48 -22.90
CA GLY A 136 -5.60 -17.40 -24.03
C GLY A 136 -6.98 -17.37 -24.68
N LYS A 137 -7.74 -18.46 -24.54
CA LYS A 137 -9.12 -18.59 -25.07
C LYS A 137 -10.21 -18.06 -24.12
N HIS A 138 -9.84 -17.70 -22.89
CA HIS A 138 -10.77 -17.25 -21.87
C HIS A 138 -10.62 -15.74 -21.63
N ILE A 139 -11.64 -15.13 -21.05
CA ILE A 139 -11.61 -13.72 -20.64
C ILE A 139 -12.05 -13.59 -19.19
N ALA A 140 -11.62 -12.53 -18.52
CA ALA A 140 -12.13 -12.10 -17.22
C ALA A 140 -12.54 -10.63 -17.31
N ASN A 141 -13.81 -10.36 -16.99
CA ASN A 141 -14.41 -9.03 -17.03
C ASN A 141 -15.42 -8.90 -15.88
N PHE A 142 -16.02 -7.71 -15.77
CA PHE A 142 -17.05 -7.43 -14.77
C PHE A 142 -18.28 -8.34 -14.88
N GLU A 143 -18.67 -8.74 -16.09
CA GLU A 143 -19.85 -9.58 -16.33
C GLU A 143 -19.75 -10.95 -15.67
N HIS A 144 -18.57 -11.58 -15.67
CA HIS A 144 -18.37 -12.83 -14.94
C HIS A 144 -18.65 -12.68 -13.45
N PHE A 145 -18.21 -11.59 -12.84
CA PHE A 145 -18.48 -11.32 -11.42
C PHE A 145 -19.95 -10.98 -11.16
N LEU A 146 -20.63 -10.32 -12.10
CA LEU A 146 -22.06 -10.06 -12.03
C LEU A 146 -22.88 -11.37 -12.10
N ASN A 147 -22.44 -12.33 -12.92
CA ASN A 147 -23.08 -13.64 -12.99
C ASN A 147 -22.82 -14.45 -11.71
N LEU A 148 -21.59 -14.42 -11.18
CA LEU A 148 -21.23 -15.11 -9.94
C LEU A 148 -22.03 -14.59 -8.75
N VAL A 149 -22.14 -13.26 -8.57
CA VAL A 149 -22.84 -12.69 -7.40
C VAL A 149 -24.35 -12.98 -7.38
N ASN A 150 -24.94 -13.26 -8.55
CA ASN A 150 -26.34 -13.64 -8.68
C ASN A 150 -26.56 -15.16 -8.54
N SER A 151 -25.49 -15.95 -8.42
CA SER A 151 -25.59 -17.40 -8.16
C SER A 151 -26.07 -17.65 -6.72
N PRO A 152 -26.98 -18.61 -6.50
CA PRO A 152 -27.46 -18.97 -5.16
C PRO A 152 -26.36 -19.56 -4.26
N THR A 153 -25.24 -20.00 -4.83
CA THR A 153 -24.09 -20.54 -4.08
C THR A 153 -22.99 -19.50 -3.84
N SER A 154 -23.15 -18.28 -4.36
CA SER A 154 -22.13 -17.23 -4.32
C SER A 154 -21.62 -16.94 -2.91
N VAL A 155 -20.28 -16.85 -2.78
CA VAL A 155 -19.64 -16.31 -1.58
C VAL A 155 -19.59 -14.77 -1.61
N LEU A 156 -19.80 -14.17 -2.78
CA LEU A 156 -19.83 -12.72 -2.97
C LEU A 156 -21.18 -12.13 -2.54
N TYR A 157 -21.13 -10.98 -1.85
CA TYR A 157 -22.32 -10.16 -1.62
C TYR A 157 -22.60 -9.24 -2.81
N LYS A 158 -23.86 -8.83 -3.01
CA LYS A 158 -24.23 -7.86 -4.05
C LYS A 158 -23.38 -6.58 -4.00
N ASN A 159 -23.10 -6.08 -2.81
CA ASN A 159 -22.27 -4.87 -2.61
C ASN A 159 -20.77 -5.09 -2.93
N ASP A 160 -20.33 -6.35 -3.07
CA ASP A 160 -18.96 -6.68 -3.49
C ASP A 160 -18.76 -6.45 -4.99
N VAL A 161 -19.83 -6.29 -5.76
CA VAL A 161 -19.77 -6.11 -7.23
C VAL A 161 -20.51 -4.85 -7.64
N ILE A 162 -21.73 -4.65 -7.13
CA ILE A 162 -22.59 -3.51 -7.43
C ILE A 162 -22.41 -2.43 -6.35
N LYS A 163 -22.20 -1.17 -6.76
CA LYS A 163 -21.87 -0.06 -5.82
C LYS A 163 -20.67 -0.39 -4.92
N LEU A 164 -19.67 -0.97 -5.56
CA LEU A 164 -18.42 -1.40 -4.98
C LEU A 164 -17.75 -0.34 -4.10
N ASP A 165 -17.56 -0.65 -2.81
CA ASP A 165 -16.55 0.02 -1.99
C ASP A 165 -15.15 -0.48 -2.38
N ARG A 166 -14.40 0.37 -3.09
CA ARG A 166 -13.04 0.08 -3.57
C ARG A 166 -12.02 -0.06 -2.44
N GLN A 167 -12.37 0.36 -1.22
CA GLN A 167 -11.51 0.26 -0.04
C GLN A 167 -11.85 -0.93 0.87
N ASP A 168 -12.88 -1.72 0.56
CA ASP A 168 -13.24 -2.91 1.33
C ASP A 168 -12.24 -4.06 1.11
N ASN A 169 -11.44 -4.35 2.14
CA ASN A 169 -10.51 -5.49 2.18
C ASN A 169 -11.24 -6.85 2.18
N GLY A 170 -12.39 -6.96 2.86
CA GLY A 170 -13.14 -8.20 2.99
C GLY A 170 -13.74 -8.64 1.66
N ALA A 171 -14.26 -7.68 0.89
CA ALA A 171 -14.78 -7.98 -0.43
C ALA A 171 -13.69 -8.34 -1.45
N ALA A 172 -12.50 -7.74 -1.34
CA ALA A 172 -11.32 -8.19 -2.06
C ALA A 172 -10.90 -9.61 -1.65
N TYR A 173 -11.02 -9.95 -0.36
CA TYR A 173 -10.73 -11.30 0.13
C TYR A 173 -11.66 -12.35 -0.48
N ARG A 174 -12.98 -12.13 -0.43
CA ARG A 174 -13.99 -13.03 -1.01
C ARG A 174 -13.84 -13.20 -2.53
N SER A 175 -13.44 -12.14 -3.24
CA SER A 175 -13.24 -12.18 -4.70
C SER A 175 -12.17 -13.19 -5.15
N PHE A 176 -11.10 -13.36 -4.35
CA PHE A 176 -10.00 -14.28 -4.67
C PHE A 176 -9.89 -15.44 -3.68
N CYS A 177 -10.96 -15.73 -2.92
CA CYS A 177 -10.95 -16.88 -2.04
C CYS A 177 -11.12 -18.17 -2.87
N TYR A 178 -10.63 -19.27 -2.31
CA TYR A 178 -10.75 -20.59 -2.92
C TYR A 178 -12.19 -20.93 -3.32
N HIS A 179 -13.16 -20.65 -2.45
CA HIS A 179 -14.57 -20.96 -2.70
C HIS A 179 -15.14 -20.23 -3.93
N ASN A 180 -14.77 -18.96 -4.14
CA ASN A 180 -15.20 -18.21 -5.31
C ASN A 180 -14.52 -18.72 -6.60
N LEU A 181 -13.22 -19.00 -6.54
CA LEU A 181 -12.48 -19.59 -7.67
C LEU A 181 -13.02 -20.97 -8.07
N ALA A 182 -13.38 -21.80 -7.09
CA ALA A 182 -13.97 -23.11 -7.33
C ALA A 182 -15.35 -23.02 -8.02
N GLN A 183 -16.06 -21.90 -7.91
CA GLN A 183 -17.31 -21.65 -8.63
C GLN A 183 -17.09 -21.21 -10.08
N CYS A 184 -15.94 -20.57 -10.36
CA CYS A 184 -15.55 -20.20 -11.72
C CYS A 184 -15.04 -21.39 -12.55
N LEU A 185 -14.62 -22.47 -11.88
CA LEU A 185 -13.99 -23.63 -12.51
C LEU A 185 -14.97 -24.81 -12.52
N ASN A 186 -15.16 -25.44 -13.68
CA ASN A 186 -15.85 -26.73 -13.74
C ASN A 186 -15.14 -27.71 -12.79
N LYS A 187 -15.92 -28.51 -12.04
CA LYS A 187 -15.52 -29.37 -10.90
C LYS A 187 -14.22 -30.21 -11.02
N ASN A 188 -13.61 -30.31 -12.19
CA ASN A 188 -12.49 -31.22 -12.49
C ASN A 188 -11.11 -30.54 -12.66
N GLU A 189 -11.01 -29.21 -12.74
CA GLU A 189 -9.70 -28.53 -12.80
C GLU A 189 -9.67 -27.31 -11.87
N ILE A 190 -9.40 -27.55 -10.58
CA ILE A 190 -9.24 -26.47 -9.61
C ILE A 190 -7.80 -25.93 -9.71
N LYS A 191 -7.58 -24.89 -10.52
CA LYS A 191 -6.35 -24.10 -10.49
C LYS A 191 -6.56 -22.93 -9.53
N LYS A 192 -5.73 -22.85 -8.49
CA LYS A 192 -5.66 -21.69 -7.59
C LYS A 192 -5.26 -20.45 -8.40
N GLY A 193 -5.90 -19.31 -8.12
CA GLY A 193 -5.64 -18.05 -8.82
C GLY A 193 -4.32 -17.43 -8.35
N TYR A 194 -3.44 -17.07 -9.30
CA TYR A 194 -2.10 -16.54 -9.01
C TYR A 194 -2.10 -15.26 -8.14
N GLU A 195 -3.15 -14.43 -8.22
CA GLU A 195 -3.27 -13.20 -7.44
C GLU A 195 -3.59 -13.46 -5.96
N GLY A 196 -4.39 -14.49 -5.69
CA GLY A 196 -4.67 -14.95 -4.33
C GLY A 196 -3.41 -15.56 -3.72
N GLU A 197 -2.72 -16.43 -4.45
CA GLU A 197 -1.48 -17.07 -3.99
C GLU A 197 -0.36 -16.06 -3.72
N LEU A 198 -0.18 -15.06 -4.60
CA LEU A 198 0.83 -14.03 -4.38
C LEU A 198 0.57 -13.27 -3.07
N VAL A 199 -0.68 -12.91 -2.78
CA VAL A 199 -1.01 -12.20 -1.53
C VAL A 199 -0.91 -13.12 -0.32
N ASP A 200 -1.37 -14.37 -0.42
CA ASP A 200 -1.30 -15.35 0.65
C ASP A 200 0.15 -15.70 1.02
N SER A 201 1.06 -15.68 0.04
CA SER A 201 2.50 -15.84 0.28
C SER A 201 3.08 -14.80 1.24
N TYR A 202 2.43 -13.63 1.39
CA TYR A 202 2.79 -12.61 2.37
C TYR A 202 1.98 -12.74 3.65
N LEU A 203 0.65 -12.85 3.54
CA LEU A 203 -0.24 -12.65 4.68
C LEU A 203 -0.55 -13.92 5.49
N ASN A 204 -0.51 -15.09 4.87
CA ASN A 204 -0.77 -16.35 5.57
C ASN A 204 0.39 -16.64 6.53
N ARG A 205 0.11 -17.02 7.77
CA ARG A 205 1.13 -17.25 8.82
C ARG A 205 1.69 -18.68 8.85
N GLU A 206 1.04 -19.62 8.19
CA GLU A 206 1.35 -21.05 8.27
C GLU A 206 2.25 -21.53 7.13
N ILE A 207 2.38 -20.73 6.07
CA ILE A 207 3.14 -21.10 4.88
C ILE A 207 4.66 -21.04 5.15
N CYS A 208 5.38 -22.11 4.81
CA CYS A 208 6.83 -22.18 4.98
C CYS A 208 7.57 -21.31 3.92
N PRO A 209 8.81 -20.84 4.19
CA PRO A 209 9.51 -19.94 3.28
C PRO A 209 9.68 -20.46 1.84
N VAL A 210 9.94 -21.76 1.67
CA VAL A 210 10.10 -22.39 0.34
C VAL A 210 8.80 -22.35 -0.47
N GLU A 211 7.66 -22.62 0.18
CA GLU A 211 6.34 -22.52 -0.43
C GLU A 211 6.04 -21.07 -0.85
N ARG A 212 6.34 -20.09 0.01
CA ARG A 212 6.16 -18.66 -0.32
C ARG A 212 6.93 -18.26 -1.58
N ILE A 213 8.19 -18.68 -1.70
CA ILE A 213 9.01 -18.44 -2.90
C ILE A 213 8.35 -19.06 -4.11
N ARG A 214 7.89 -20.31 -4.01
CA ARG A 214 7.24 -20.99 -5.15
C ARG A 214 5.96 -20.29 -5.58
N MET A 215 5.11 -19.87 -4.64
CA MET A 215 3.89 -19.09 -4.93
C MET A 215 4.24 -17.77 -5.62
N CYS A 216 5.19 -17.00 -5.08
CA CYS A 216 5.65 -15.74 -5.68
C CYS A 216 6.25 -15.92 -7.08
N MET A 217 7.13 -16.91 -7.26
CA MET A 217 7.78 -17.15 -8.53
C MET A 217 6.80 -17.67 -9.58
N THR A 218 5.81 -18.47 -9.17
CA THR A 218 4.71 -18.90 -10.05
C THR A 218 3.94 -17.68 -10.55
N ALA A 219 3.54 -16.77 -9.66
CA ALA A 219 2.88 -15.53 -10.04
C ALA A 219 3.77 -14.65 -10.95
N TYR A 220 5.06 -14.52 -10.64
CA TYR A 220 6.02 -13.74 -11.41
C TYR A 220 6.16 -14.24 -12.86
N PHE A 221 6.41 -15.54 -13.03
CA PHE A 221 6.56 -16.14 -14.36
C PHE A 221 5.23 -16.08 -15.13
N PHE A 222 4.12 -16.38 -14.46
CA PHE A 222 2.79 -16.27 -15.06
C PHE A 222 2.53 -14.87 -15.62
N LEU A 223 2.74 -13.82 -14.83
CA LEU A 223 2.52 -12.44 -15.25
C LEU A 223 3.35 -12.06 -16.48
N ARG A 224 4.62 -12.48 -16.53
CA ARG A 224 5.52 -12.21 -17.65
C ARG A 224 5.15 -12.98 -18.91
N LEU A 225 4.85 -14.26 -18.77
CA LEU A 225 4.38 -15.09 -19.89
C LEU A 225 3.04 -14.59 -20.42
N TRP A 226 2.14 -14.18 -19.54
CA TRP A 226 0.86 -13.61 -19.90
C TRP A 226 1.03 -12.30 -20.69
N ARG A 227 1.88 -11.38 -20.21
CA ARG A 227 2.19 -10.16 -20.95
C ARG A 227 2.78 -10.46 -22.33
N TYR A 228 3.77 -11.34 -22.39
CA TYR A 228 4.41 -11.74 -23.65
C TYR A 228 3.40 -12.34 -24.64
N HIS A 229 2.46 -13.16 -24.13
CA HIS A 229 1.38 -13.72 -24.93
C HIS A 229 0.50 -12.62 -25.52
N ILE A 230 0.03 -11.65 -24.73
CA ILE A 230 -0.79 -10.53 -25.23
C ILE A 230 -0.02 -9.67 -26.22
N GLU A 231 1.25 -9.36 -25.96
CA GLU A 231 2.10 -8.62 -26.91
C GLU A 231 2.26 -9.35 -28.25
N THR A 232 2.32 -10.68 -28.23
CA THR A 232 2.36 -11.51 -29.44
C THR A 232 1.02 -11.50 -30.16
N MET A 233 -0.10 -11.60 -29.44
CA MET A 233 -1.44 -11.55 -30.02
C MET A 233 -1.75 -10.18 -30.63
N THR A 234 -1.33 -9.08 -30.00
CA THR A 234 -1.46 -7.73 -30.57
C THR A 234 -0.67 -7.57 -31.86
N ARG A 235 0.52 -8.19 -31.98
CA ARG A 235 1.30 -8.18 -33.22
C ARG A 235 0.63 -8.99 -34.33
N ASN A 236 0.08 -10.16 -34.00
CA ASN A 236 -0.54 -11.05 -34.98
C ASN A 236 -1.95 -10.61 -35.38
N TYR A 237 -2.69 -9.95 -34.49
CA TYR A 237 -4.09 -9.55 -34.67
C TYR A 237 -4.31 -8.08 -34.24
N PRO A 238 -3.66 -7.11 -34.91
CA PRO A 238 -3.65 -5.70 -34.48
C PRO A 238 -5.04 -5.04 -34.53
N ASN A 239 -5.99 -5.59 -35.28
CA ASN A 239 -7.35 -5.06 -35.37
C ASN A 239 -8.28 -5.55 -34.23
N PHE A 240 -7.88 -6.58 -33.48
CA PHE A 240 -8.73 -7.24 -32.49
C PHE A 240 -8.15 -7.24 -31.06
N MET A 241 -6.82 -7.12 -30.93
CA MET A 241 -6.13 -7.26 -29.65
C MET A 241 -5.24 -6.06 -29.35
N PHE A 242 -5.49 -5.39 -28.24
CA PHE A 242 -4.71 -4.23 -27.78
C PHE A 242 -4.24 -4.43 -26.35
N ILE A 243 -2.95 -4.21 -26.08
CA ILE A 243 -2.41 -4.38 -24.72
C ILE A 243 -3.12 -3.49 -23.69
N GLN A 244 -3.58 -2.30 -24.08
CA GLN A 244 -4.28 -1.37 -23.19
C GLN A 244 -5.69 -1.86 -22.83
N GLN A 245 -6.28 -2.77 -23.61
CA GLN A 245 -7.64 -3.27 -23.41
C GLN A 245 -7.65 -4.72 -22.90
N ASN A 246 -6.69 -5.54 -23.36
CA ASN A 246 -6.64 -6.99 -23.14
C ASN A 246 -5.69 -7.42 -22.02
N PHE A 247 -4.88 -6.50 -21.51
CA PHE A 247 -3.96 -6.74 -20.40
C PHE A 247 -4.21 -5.74 -19.27
N MET A 248 -3.70 -6.06 -18.08
CA MET A 248 -3.76 -5.15 -16.93
C MET A 248 -2.98 -3.85 -17.18
N ALA A 249 -3.30 -2.82 -16.40
CA ALA A 249 -2.56 -1.56 -16.44
C ALA A 249 -1.08 -1.78 -16.05
N ILE A 250 -0.18 -1.01 -16.67
CA ILE A 250 1.27 -1.15 -16.46
C ILE A 250 1.67 -0.90 -15.00
N GLN A 251 0.94 -0.02 -14.30
CA GLN A 251 1.13 0.25 -12.88
C GLN A 251 0.83 -1.01 -12.04
N SER A 252 -0.30 -1.67 -12.30
CA SER A 252 -0.66 -2.93 -11.63
C SER A 252 0.33 -4.05 -11.91
N PHE A 253 0.75 -4.19 -13.17
CA PHE A 253 1.78 -5.15 -13.55
C PHE A 253 3.07 -4.91 -12.77
N SER A 254 3.49 -3.65 -12.62
CA SER A 254 4.69 -3.28 -11.88
C SER A 254 4.56 -3.58 -10.38
N ILE A 255 3.38 -3.38 -9.78
CA ILE A 255 3.09 -3.72 -8.38
C ILE A 255 3.26 -5.23 -8.15
N PHE A 256 2.63 -6.08 -8.97
CA PHE A 256 2.69 -7.53 -8.77
C PHE A 256 4.09 -8.13 -9.03
N ASN A 257 4.83 -7.61 -10.02
CA ASN A 257 6.23 -8.00 -10.21
C ASN A 257 7.08 -7.57 -9.01
N SER A 258 6.93 -6.32 -8.54
CA SER A 258 7.68 -5.81 -7.40
C SER A 258 7.42 -6.63 -6.13
N LEU A 259 6.19 -7.09 -5.88
CA LEU A 259 5.86 -7.99 -4.77
C LEU A 259 6.55 -9.34 -4.88
N SER A 260 6.59 -9.90 -6.09
CA SER A 260 7.22 -11.22 -6.30
C SER A 260 8.74 -11.13 -6.08
N GLU A 261 9.36 -10.10 -6.64
CA GLU A 261 10.80 -9.82 -6.48
C GLU A 261 11.17 -9.53 -5.02
N SER A 262 10.37 -8.73 -4.31
CA SER A 262 10.67 -8.36 -2.92
C SER A 262 10.60 -9.55 -1.95
N MET A 263 9.77 -10.57 -2.21
CA MET A 263 9.73 -11.78 -1.37
C MET A 263 11.05 -12.55 -1.46
N VAL A 264 11.59 -12.71 -2.67
CA VAL A 264 12.87 -13.41 -2.87
C VAL A 264 14.00 -12.65 -2.18
N LEU A 265 14.01 -11.31 -2.31
CA LEU A 265 14.98 -10.46 -1.63
C LEU A 265 14.85 -10.57 -0.11
N LEU A 266 13.63 -10.60 0.44
CA LEU A 266 13.39 -10.76 1.87
C LEU A 266 13.93 -12.09 2.40
N VAL A 267 13.65 -13.19 1.71
CA VAL A 267 14.15 -14.52 2.11
C VAL A 267 15.67 -14.55 2.06
N LYS A 268 16.29 -14.03 0.99
CA LYS A 268 17.75 -13.96 0.87
C LYS A 268 18.36 -13.10 1.99
N SER A 269 17.76 -11.95 2.26
CA SER A 269 18.22 -11.02 3.28
C SER A 269 18.14 -11.59 4.69
N HIS A 270 17.03 -12.25 5.04
CA HIS A 270 16.92 -12.94 6.32
C HIS A 270 17.94 -14.06 6.46
N ARG A 271 18.17 -14.85 5.40
CA ARG A 271 19.14 -15.93 5.42
C ARG A 271 20.59 -15.43 5.61
N GLU A 272 20.96 -14.34 4.94
CA GLU A 272 22.35 -13.85 4.92
C GLU A 272 22.68 -12.88 6.06
N TYR A 273 21.73 -12.04 6.48
CA TYR A 273 21.98 -10.93 7.43
C TYR A 273 21.25 -11.08 8.76
N TYR A 274 20.15 -11.86 8.81
CA TYR A 274 19.32 -11.99 10.01
C TYR A 274 18.97 -13.45 10.34
N PRO A 275 19.94 -14.39 10.37
CA PRO A 275 19.67 -15.82 10.53
C PRO A 275 19.01 -16.17 11.88
N GLU A 276 19.18 -15.32 12.89
CA GLU A 276 18.60 -15.50 14.23
C GLU A 276 17.13 -15.08 14.32
N PHE A 277 16.62 -14.34 13.32
CA PHE A 277 15.27 -13.79 13.34
C PHE A 277 14.37 -14.47 12.31
N PRO A 278 13.18 -14.94 12.70
CA PRO A 278 12.24 -15.54 11.77
C PRO A 278 11.77 -14.51 10.75
N LEU A 279 11.62 -14.94 9.50
CA LEU A 279 10.98 -14.14 8.47
C LEU A 279 9.47 -14.09 8.74
N LEU A 280 8.91 -12.89 8.92
CA LEU A 280 7.49 -12.65 9.20
C LEU A 280 6.87 -11.78 8.08
N PRO A 281 6.58 -12.31 6.88
CA PRO A 281 6.23 -11.50 5.70
C PRO A 281 5.00 -10.60 5.90
N TRP A 282 4.05 -11.04 6.73
CA TRP A 282 2.84 -10.26 7.04
C TRP A 282 3.13 -8.97 7.82
N MET A 283 4.32 -8.83 8.43
CA MET A 283 4.74 -7.59 9.10
C MET A 283 5.30 -6.54 8.15
N HIS A 284 5.43 -6.85 6.85
CA HIS A 284 5.99 -5.96 5.83
C HIS A 284 4.91 -5.20 5.02
N GLY A 285 3.71 -5.00 5.58
CA GLY A 285 2.64 -4.15 5.02
C GLY A 285 2.53 -2.76 5.68
N SER A 286 1.79 -1.83 5.07
CA SER A 286 1.64 -0.44 5.55
C SER A 286 0.83 -0.28 6.84
N GLU A 287 0.41 -1.37 7.49
CA GLU A 287 -0.37 -1.38 8.74
C GLU A 287 0.24 -0.50 9.84
N ALA A 288 1.57 -0.42 9.90
CA ALA A 288 2.25 0.44 10.86
C ALA A 288 1.93 1.92 10.67
N CYS A 289 1.76 2.36 9.41
CA CYS A 289 1.33 3.72 9.09
C CYS A 289 -0.13 3.92 9.51
N GLU A 290 -1.00 2.97 9.18
CA GLU A 290 -2.42 3.01 9.59
C GLU A 290 -2.58 3.07 11.12
N HIS A 291 -1.76 2.32 11.87
CA HIS A 291 -1.76 2.36 13.33
C HIS A 291 -1.29 3.71 13.88
N VAL A 292 -0.21 4.28 13.31
CA VAL A 292 0.24 5.65 13.66
C VAL A 292 -0.86 6.67 13.39
N PHE A 293 -1.59 6.54 12.28
CA PHE A 293 -2.72 7.40 11.96
C PHE A 293 -3.93 7.18 12.88
N GLY A 294 -4.18 5.93 13.28
CA GLY A 294 -5.22 5.57 14.23
C GLY A 294 -4.98 6.21 15.59
N ILE A 295 -3.77 6.08 16.13
CA ILE A 295 -3.38 6.74 17.39
C ILE A 295 -3.48 8.27 17.25
N ALA A 296 -2.96 8.84 16.15
CA ALA A 296 -3.06 10.28 15.94
C ALA A 296 -4.52 10.76 15.98
N ARG A 297 -5.44 10.00 15.35
CA ARG A 297 -6.88 10.30 15.36
C ARG A 297 -7.57 10.07 16.70
N GLN A 298 -7.09 9.12 17.50
CA GLN A 298 -7.56 8.93 18.89
C GLN A 298 -7.16 10.10 19.79
N ILE A 299 -5.93 10.63 19.61
CA ILE A 299 -5.49 11.84 20.33
C ILE A 299 -6.27 13.05 19.86
N ARG A 300 -6.47 13.18 18.54
CA ARG A 300 -7.22 14.28 17.92
C ARG A 300 -7.81 13.87 16.58
N THR A 301 -9.13 13.93 16.44
CA THR A 301 -9.85 13.46 15.24
C THR A 301 -9.44 14.18 13.95
N ASP A 302 -9.44 15.52 13.98
CA ASP A 302 -8.98 16.38 12.89
C ASP A 302 -7.78 17.23 13.36
N PHE A 303 -6.60 16.92 12.82
CA PHE A 303 -5.36 17.61 13.12
C PHE A 303 -4.76 18.25 11.86
N ASP A 304 -4.04 19.35 12.06
CA ASP A 304 -3.14 19.90 11.05
C ASP A 304 -1.71 19.37 11.22
N PHE A 305 -0.80 19.73 10.32
CA PHE A 305 0.59 19.29 10.33
C PHE A 305 1.31 19.74 11.60
N ALA A 306 1.09 20.99 12.05
CA ALA A 306 1.65 21.50 13.28
C ALA A 306 1.28 20.63 14.49
N GLU A 307 0.01 20.27 14.60
CA GLU A 307 -0.49 19.42 15.66
C GLU A 307 0.07 18.01 15.56
N LEU A 308 0.20 17.46 14.34
CA LEU A 308 0.84 16.16 14.14
C LEU A 308 2.30 16.16 14.64
N LEU A 309 3.07 17.20 14.35
CA LEU A 309 4.45 17.34 14.84
C LEU A 309 4.51 17.31 16.38
N GLN A 310 3.59 17.99 17.05
CA GLN A 310 3.51 18.01 18.51
C GLN A 310 3.07 16.65 19.09
N MET A 311 2.32 15.86 18.35
CA MET A 311 1.82 14.56 18.77
C MET A 311 2.83 13.42 18.59
N ILE A 312 3.93 13.59 17.84
CA ILE A 312 4.90 12.50 17.54
C ILE A 312 5.38 11.78 18.80
N SER A 313 5.77 12.52 19.85
CA SER A 313 6.25 11.94 21.10
C SER A 313 5.16 11.12 21.78
N LYS A 314 3.93 11.65 21.84
CA LYS A 314 2.76 10.96 22.40
C LYS A 314 2.45 9.69 21.60
N ILE A 315 2.43 9.76 20.27
CA ILE A 315 2.21 8.59 19.40
C ILE A 315 3.23 7.49 19.67
N SER A 316 4.51 7.85 19.85
CA SER A 316 5.57 6.90 20.19
C SER A 316 5.33 6.22 21.55
N HIS A 317 4.96 6.99 22.57
CA HIS A 317 4.62 6.45 23.89
C HIS A 317 3.39 5.53 23.86
N TYR A 318 2.32 5.93 23.18
CA TYR A 318 1.11 5.11 23.00
C TYR A 318 1.42 3.83 22.22
N SER A 319 2.22 3.91 21.14
CA SER A 319 2.58 2.73 20.37
C SER A 319 3.41 1.74 21.18
N LYS A 320 4.30 2.24 22.05
CA LYS A 320 5.07 1.41 22.97
C LYS A 320 4.17 0.75 24.02
N SER A 321 3.27 1.49 24.67
CA SER A 321 2.39 0.96 25.72
C SER A 321 1.47 -0.15 25.21
N ILE A 322 0.82 0.05 24.06
CA ILE A 322 -0.04 -0.95 23.39
C ILE A 322 0.74 -2.26 23.13
N ARG A 323 2.04 -2.17 22.82
CA ARG A 323 2.89 -3.34 22.52
C ARG A 323 3.50 -4.00 23.76
N THR A 324 3.64 -3.29 24.89
CA THR A 324 4.24 -3.84 26.12
C THR A 324 3.25 -4.44 27.12
N SER A 325 2.00 -3.95 27.25
CA SER A 325 0.99 -4.57 28.15
C SER A 325 -0.40 -3.88 28.13
N ASN A 326 -1.48 -4.68 28.06
CA ASN A 326 -2.81 -4.51 28.67
C ASN A 326 -3.56 -3.17 28.53
N LEU A 327 -3.86 -2.71 27.31
CA LEU A 327 -5.04 -1.85 27.09
C LEU A 327 -5.97 -2.57 26.11
N LEU A 328 -7.10 -3.04 26.64
CA LEU A 328 -8.27 -3.37 25.83
C LEU A 328 -8.73 -2.07 25.20
N ASP A 329 -8.47 -1.89 23.91
CA ASP A 329 -9.17 -0.87 23.15
C ASP A 329 -10.66 -1.19 23.23
N GLU A 330 -11.43 -0.33 23.89
CA GLU A 330 -12.86 -0.21 23.60
C GLU A 330 -12.96 0.18 22.12
N LYS A 331 -13.09 -0.82 21.25
CA LYS A 331 -13.36 -0.64 19.83
C LYS A 331 -14.68 0.13 19.67
N GLU A 332 -14.62 1.45 19.50
CA GLU A 332 -15.74 2.15 18.89
C GLU A 332 -15.85 1.74 17.41
N LYS A 333 -16.96 1.05 17.12
CA LYS A 333 -17.52 0.64 15.81
C LYS A 333 -16.63 -0.27 14.95
N SER A 334 -16.78 -1.57 15.20
CA SER A 334 -16.54 -2.60 14.20
C SER A 334 -17.47 -2.38 12.98
N VAL A 335 -16.88 -2.09 11.82
CA VAL A 335 -17.54 -2.29 10.54
C VAL A 335 -17.29 -3.74 10.17
N ARG A 336 -18.27 -4.60 10.50
CA ARG A 336 -18.46 -5.99 10.03
C ARG A 336 -17.16 -6.80 9.94
N GLU A 337 -16.64 -7.22 11.09
CA GLU A 337 -15.83 -8.43 11.17
C GLU A 337 -16.74 -9.63 10.86
N GLY A 338 -16.68 -10.12 9.62
CA GLY A 338 -17.29 -11.39 9.24
C GLY A 338 -16.55 -12.53 9.94
N ILE A 339 -17.32 -13.31 10.70
CA ILE A 339 -16.90 -14.54 11.37
C ILE A 339 -16.49 -15.57 10.30
N ILE A 340 -15.26 -16.10 10.47
CA ILE A 340 -14.65 -17.37 9.99
C ILE A 340 -14.89 -17.76 8.53
#